data_AF-A0A523PXU6-F1
#
_entry.id   AF-A0A523PXU6-F1
#
_cell.length_a   1.000
_cell.length_b   1.000
_cell.length_c   1.000
_cell.angle_alpha   90.00
_cell.angle_beta   90.00
_cell.angle_gamma   90.00
#
_symmetry.space_group_name_H-M   'P 1'
#
loop_
_entity.id
_entity.type
_entity.pdbx_description
1 polymer ?
#
loop_
_entity_poly.entity_id
_entity_poly.type
_entity_poly.pdbx_seq_one_letter_code
_entity_poly.pdbx_strand_id
1 'polypeptide(L)'
;MERNIKLIWDFYGPMAEGTAAHHQIHLDQYALSNGFEVYLTGHQNFDQNNSEAFLVVKERDMLKVRDDLKPHRAEVYHEKIS
;
A
#
# COMPACT_ATOMS: atom_id res chain seq x y z
N MET A 1 7.83 -12.70 16.34
CA MET A 1 7.76 -12.29 14.92
C MET A 1 7.07 -10.94 14.87
N GLU A 2 7.66 -9.98 14.18
CA GLU A 2 7.07 -8.65 13.99
C GLU A 2 5.96 -8.73 12.93
N ARG A 3 4.83 -8.06 13.19
CA ARG A 3 3.69 -8.04 12.27
C ARG A 3 4.03 -7.19 11.05
N ASN A 4 3.39 -7.51 9.92
CA ASN A 4 3.39 -6.65 8.75
C ASN A 4 2.08 -5.86 8.73
N ILE A 5 2.13 -4.58 8.39
CA ILE A 5 0.96 -3.70 8.30
C ILE A 5 0.78 -3.28 6.84
N LYS A 6 -0.41 -3.48 6.29
CA LYS A 6 -0.82 -3.04 4.95
C LYS A 6 -1.45 -1.66 5.09
N LEU A 7 -0.81 -0.63 4.55
CA LEU A 7 -1.34 0.72 4.43
C LEU A 7 -2.00 0.88 3.05
N ILE A 8 -3.21 1.44 3.00
CA ILE A 8 -4.08 1.37 1.83
C ILE A 8 -4.58 2.76 1.42
N TRP A 9 -4.59 3.00 0.11
CA TRP A 9 -5.20 4.15 -0.54
C TRP A 9 -6.31 3.68 -1.47
N ASP A 10 -7.54 4.04 -1.13
CA ASP A 10 -8.72 3.82 -1.97
C ASP A 10 -8.88 4.89 -3.04
N PHE A 11 -9.17 4.47 -4.27
CA PHE A 11 -9.49 5.33 -5.40
C PHE A 11 -10.87 4.97 -5.95
N TYR A 12 -11.60 5.99 -6.37
CA TYR A 12 -12.97 5.86 -6.86
C TYR A 12 -13.18 6.55 -8.21
N GLY A 13 -14.10 6.01 -9.00
CA GLY A 13 -14.50 6.53 -10.30
C GLY A 13 -13.79 5.87 -11.48
N PRO A 14 -14.05 6.35 -12.71
CA PRO A 14 -13.65 5.66 -13.95
C PRO A 14 -12.14 5.59 -14.19
N MET A 15 -11.35 6.36 -13.44
CA MET A 15 -9.89 6.36 -13.50
C MET A 15 -9.25 5.69 -12.27
N ALA A 16 -10.04 5.04 -11.41
CA ALA A 16 -9.55 4.45 -10.16
C ALA A 16 -8.43 3.45 -10.40
N GLU A 17 -8.58 2.55 -11.36
CA GLU A 17 -7.61 1.50 -11.68
C GLU A 17 -6.27 2.10 -12.15
N GLY A 18 -6.31 3.02 -13.11
CA GLY A 18 -5.11 3.70 -13.60
C GLY A 18 -4.42 4.52 -12.52
N THR A 19 -5.20 5.15 -11.63
CA THR A 19 -4.66 5.90 -10.49
C THR A 19 -4.00 4.97 -9.47
N ALA A 20 -4.63 3.84 -9.13
CA ALA A 20 -4.10 2.86 -8.21
C ALA A 20 -2.79 2.23 -8.74
N ALA A 21 -2.76 1.87 -10.02
CA ALA A 21 -1.56 1.33 -10.68
C ALA A 21 -0.40 2.33 -10.67
N HIS A 22 -0.66 3.61 -10.98
CA HIS A 22 0.38 4.65 -10.90
C HIS A 22 0.82 4.90 -9.45
N HIS A 23 -0.13 4.92 -8.51
CA HIS A 23 0.17 5.12 -7.10
C HIS A 23 1.05 4.00 -6.53
N GLN A 24 0.84 2.74 -6.95
CA GLN A 24 1.73 1.62 -6.59
C GLN A 24 3.19 1.90 -6.98
N ILE A 25 3.45 2.44 -8.18
CA ILE A 25 4.80 2.77 -8.64
C ILE A 25 5.44 3.81 -7.70
N HIS A 26 4.68 4.81 -7.26
CA HIS A 26 5.16 5.80 -6.31
C HIS A 26 5.45 5.20 -4.93
N LEU A 27 4.63 4.26 -4.46
CA LEU A 27 4.87 3.56 -3.19
C LEU A 27 6.15 2.72 -3.23
N ASP A 28 6.42 2.05 -4.36
CA ASP A 28 7.64 1.28 -4.58
C ASP A 28 8.88 2.19 -4.55
N GLN A 29 8.84 3.30 -5.31
CA GLN A 29 9.91 4.31 -5.30
C GLN A 29 10.14 4.91 -3.91
N TYR A 30 9.06 5.19 -3.16
CA TYR A 30 9.16 5.69 -1.79
C TYR A 30 9.84 4.67 -0.86
N ALA A 31 9.45 3.39 -0.94
CA ALA A 31 10.03 2.34 -0.12
C ALA A 31 11.52 2.15 -0.41
N LEU A 32 11.91 2.13 -1.69
CA LEU A 32 13.31 2.09 -2.12
C LEU A 32 14.10 3.31 -1.62
N SER A 33 13.54 4.51 -1.76
CA SER A 33 14.21 5.75 -1.33
C SER A 33 14.35 5.88 0.19
N ASN A 34 13.51 5.20 0.97
CA ASN A 34 13.58 5.19 2.43
C ASN A 34 14.34 3.98 2.99
N GLY A 35 14.87 3.11 2.13
CA GLY A 35 15.68 1.96 2.54
C GLY A 35 14.90 0.86 3.25
N PHE A 36 13.61 0.69 2.94
CA PHE A 36 12.85 -0.43 3.48
C PHE A 36 13.34 -1.73 2.85
N GLU A 37 13.99 -2.58 3.66
CA GLU A 37 14.57 -3.86 3.18
C GLU A 37 13.51 -4.92 2.87
N VAL A 38 12.38 -4.88 3.58
CA VAL A 38 11.27 -5.82 3.42
C VAL A 38 9.97 -5.05 3.31
N TYR A 39 9.45 -4.96 2.08
CA TYR A 39 8.15 -4.37 1.80
C TYR A 39 7.49 -5.11 0.63
N LEU A 40 6.18 -4.90 0.50
CA LEU A 40 5.39 -5.35 -0.65
C LEU A 40 4.48 -4.21 -1.08
N THR A 41 4.46 -3.88 -2.36
CA THR A 41 3.45 -2.99 -2.93
C THR A 41 2.54 -3.74 -3.88
N GLY A 42 1.32 -3.26 -4.02
CA GLY A 42 0.40 -3.75 -5.04
C GLY A 42 -0.72 -2.76 -5.30
N HIS A 43 -1.48 -3.05 -6.34
CA HIS A 43 -2.81 -2.48 -6.53
C HIS A 43 -3.79 -3.61 -6.75
N GLN A 44 -5.04 -3.37 -6.37
CA GLN A 44 -6.13 -4.30 -6.58
C GLN A 44 -7.32 -3.53 -7.16
N ASN A 45 -7.86 -4.05 -8.24
CA ASN A 45 -9.10 -3.55 -8.81
C ASN A 45 -10.25 -4.41 -8.27
N PHE A 46 -11.29 -3.76 -7.72
CA PHE A 46 -12.48 -4.46 -7.23
C PHE A 46 -13.59 -4.42 -8.28
N ASP A 47 -13.85 -3.24 -8.84
CA ASP A 47 -14.89 -2.98 -9.84
C ASP A 47 -14.51 -1.77 -10.71
N GLN A 48 -15.27 -1.48 -11.77
CA GLN A 48 -15.01 -0.37 -12.71
C GLN A 48 -14.84 1.01 -12.07
N ASN A 49 -15.35 1.21 -10.85
CA ASN A 49 -15.31 2.48 -10.12
C ASN A 49 -14.57 2.42 -8.79
N ASN A 50 -13.90 1.31 -8.46
CA ASN A 50 -13.19 1.19 -7.19
C ASN A 50 -11.93 0.33 -7.32
N SER A 51 -10.81 0.92 -6.92
CA SER A 51 -9.52 0.24 -6.89
C SER A 51 -8.73 0.74 -5.70
N GLU A 52 -7.78 -0.04 -5.21
CA GLU A 52 -6.86 0.36 -4.15
C GLU A 52 -5.41 0.18 -4.56
N ALA A 53 -4.53 1.00 -3.99
CA ALA A 53 -3.10 0.73 -3.93
C ALA A 53 -2.69 0.51 -2.48
N PHE A 54 -1.65 -0.30 -2.26
CA PHE A 54 -1.19 -0.58 -0.91
C PHE A 54 0.34 -0.73 -0.83
N LEU A 55 0.85 -0.44 0.35
CA LEU A 55 2.23 -0.69 0.77
C LEU A 55 2.18 -1.48 2.09
N VAL A 56 2.77 -2.66 2.10
CA VAL A 56 2.97 -3.48 3.28
C VAL A 56 4.39 -3.26 3.79
N VAL A 57 4.51 -2.87 5.05
CA VAL A 57 5.79 -2.71 5.76
C VAL A 57 5.76 -3.42 7.10
N LYS A 58 6.92 -3.53 7.74
CA LYS A 58 7.00 -3.94 9.14
C LYS A 58 6.27 -2.96 10.05
N GLU A 59 5.69 -3.46 11.15
CA GLU A 59 4.94 -2.63 12.11
C GLU A 59 5.77 -1.45 12.65
N ARG A 60 7.09 -1.63 12.84
CA ARG A 60 8.01 -0.57 13.25
C ARG A 60 8.12 0.60 12.26
N ASP A 61 7.96 0.32 10.97
CA ASP A 61 8.10 1.30 9.87
C ASP A 61 6.76 1.96 9.52
N MET A 62 5.64 1.39 9.98
CA MET A 62 4.28 1.86 9.68
C MET A 62 4.04 3.33 10.05
N LEU A 63 4.52 3.79 11.22
CA LEU A 63 4.30 5.17 11.66
C LEU A 63 4.95 6.18 10.71
N LYS A 64 6.15 5.87 10.20
CA LYS A 64 6.84 6.72 9.23
C LYS A 64 6.04 6.82 7.93
N VAL A 65 5.60 5.68 7.39
CA VAL A 65 4.77 5.67 6.16
C VAL A 65 3.48 6.46 6.37
N ARG A 66 2.81 6.27 7.52
CA ARG A 66 1.57 6.97 7.87
C ARG A 66 1.78 8.48 7.90
N ASP A 67 2.81 8.95 8.58
CA ASP A 67 3.04 10.37 8.81
C ASP A 67 3.49 11.08 7.51
N ASP A 68 4.29 10.40 6.67
CA ASP A 68 4.78 10.92 5.40
C ASP A 68 3.68 10.93 4.31
N LEU A 69 2.89 9.84 4.19
CA LEU A 69 2.02 9.59 3.03
C LEU A 69 0.51 9.60 3.31
N LYS A 70 0.10 9.58 4.58
CA LYS A 70 -1.31 9.70 5.02
C LYS A 70 -2.29 8.75 4.28
N PRO A 71 -2.13 7.42 4.42
CA PRO A 71 -3.07 6.45 3.87
C PRO A 71 -4.48 6.62 4.42
N HIS A 72 -5.48 6.11 3.68
CA HIS A 72 -6.88 6.15 4.10
C HIS A 72 -7.16 5.17 5.25
N ARG A 73 -6.57 3.97 5.18
CA ARG A 73 -6.69 2.94 6.22
C ARG A 73 -5.43 2.10 6.34
N ALA A 74 -5.34 1.35 7.43
CA ALA A 74 -4.32 0.34 7.64
C ALA A 74 -4.92 -0.92 8.27
N GLU A 75 -4.40 -2.09 7.90
CA GLU A 75 -4.80 -3.38 8.42
C GLU A 75 -3.59 -4.29 8.67
N VAL A 76 -3.75 -5.29 9.54
CA VAL A 76 -2.71 -6.31 9.73
C VAL A 76 -2.63 -7.15 8.46
N TYR A 77 -1.44 -7.26 7.86
CA TYR A 77 -1.24 -8.06 6.67
C TYR A 77 -1.13 -9.54 7.04
N HIS A 78 -2.08 -10.32 6.54
CA HIS A 78 -2.07 -11.78 6.64
C HIS A 78 -1.62 -12.35 5.29
N GLU A 79 -0.37 -12.81 5.22
CA GLU A 79 0.13 -13.50 4.04
C GLU A 79 -0.73 -14.76 3.83
N LYS A 80 -1.51 -14.79 2.74
CA LYS A 80 -2.28 -15.98 2.38
C LYS A 80 -1.31 -17.02 1.85
N ILE A 81 -0.87 -17.91 2.73
CA ILE A 81 -0.19 -19.15 2.33
C ILE A 81 -1.26 -20.00 1.62
N SER A 82 -1.21 -20.06 0.29
CA SER A 82 -2.01 -20.97 -0.53
C SER A 82 -1.22 -22.22 -0.84
#